data_AF-A0A9E2EGP4-F1
#
_entry.id   AF-A0A9E2EGP4-F1
#
_cell.length_a   1.000
_cell.length_b   1.000
_cell.length_c   1.000
_cell.angle_alpha   90.00
_cell.angle_beta   90.00
_cell.angle_gamma   90.00
#
_symmetry.space_group_name_H-M   'P 1'
#
loop_
_entity.id
_entity.type
_entity.pdbx_description
1 polymer ?
#
loop_
_entity_poly.entity_id
_entity_poly.type
_entity_poly.pdbx_seq_one_letter_code
_entity_poly.pdbx_strand_id
1 'polypeptide(L)'
;MSGTRSDAGYEPVTLFVGSYAEADEPGIHIVSFAPASTALEPVAAFSGVTNPSFLAVRGDRLIAVSETGSGAVHAFSLRRDPMRLDPLSLAGTRGDYPCHLAWFDRWIAVSNYGTGNVVVVPVTADGVGEVVSEVQHQGSGPNRLRQEGPHAHSAVFSPDGRFLLVADLGIDRVVVYEFNQDSG
;
A
#
# COMPACT_ATOMS: atom_id res chain seq x y z
N MET A 1 29.54 -10.25 41.91
CA MET A 1 29.85 -9.79 40.54
C MET A 1 28.52 -9.53 39.86
N SER A 2 28.21 -8.26 39.62
CA SER A 2 27.00 -7.81 38.94
C SER A 2 27.16 -8.08 37.45
N GLY A 3 26.39 -9.03 36.90
CA GLY A 3 26.31 -9.25 35.46
C GLY A 3 25.51 -8.12 34.83
N THR A 4 26.21 -7.19 34.17
CA THR A 4 25.60 -6.19 33.30
C THR A 4 24.85 -6.90 32.19
N ARG A 5 23.52 -6.74 32.14
CA ARG A 5 22.73 -6.97 30.93
C ARG A 5 23.40 -6.18 29.80
N SER A 6 23.80 -6.86 28.74
CA SER A 6 24.22 -6.20 27.50
C SER A 6 23.07 -5.32 27.01
N ASP A 7 23.35 -4.04 26.79
CA ASP A 7 22.52 -3.17 25.95
C ASP A 7 22.48 -3.79 24.55
N ALA A 8 21.51 -4.67 24.32
CA ALA A 8 21.13 -5.06 22.97
C ALA A 8 20.40 -3.86 22.36
N GLY A 9 21.17 -2.83 21.97
CA GLY A 9 20.65 -1.71 21.19
C GLY A 9 20.06 -2.28 19.90
N TYR A 10 18.81 -1.94 19.62
CA TYR A 10 18.20 -2.32 18.36
C TYR A 10 18.97 -1.68 17.20
N GLU A 11 19.31 -2.47 16.19
CA GLU A 11 19.92 -1.99 14.95
C GLU A 11 19.01 -0.96 14.25
N PRO A 12 19.57 0.01 13.51
CA PRO A 12 18.78 0.94 12.72
C PRO A 12 17.88 0.19 11.72
N VAL A 13 16.63 0.64 11.61
CA VAL A 13 15.66 0.11 10.65
C VAL A 13 15.36 1.13 9.57
N THR A 14 15.16 0.65 8.34
CA THR A 14 14.74 1.51 7.21
C THR A 14 13.22 1.67 7.23
N LEU A 15 12.75 2.91 7.32
CA LEU A 15 11.35 3.30 7.16
C LEU A 15 11.10 3.80 5.74
N PHE A 16 9.97 3.42 5.18
CA PHE A 16 9.45 3.92 3.90
C PHE A 16 8.19 4.74 4.22
N VAL A 17 8.18 6.00 3.80
CA VAL A 17 7.16 6.96 4.20
C VAL A 17 6.50 7.51 2.94
N GLY A 18 5.21 7.28 2.81
CA GLY A 18 4.36 7.91 1.81
C GLY A 18 3.85 9.27 2.27
N SER A 19 3.39 10.10 1.34
CA SER A 19 2.86 11.44 1.62
C SER A 19 1.80 11.85 0.60
N TYR A 20 1.13 12.97 0.85
CA TYR A 20 0.44 13.72 -0.20
C TYR A 20 1.43 14.71 -0.81
N ALA A 21 1.66 14.60 -2.11
CA ALA A 21 2.64 15.37 -2.86
C ALA A 21 2.28 15.36 -4.35
N GLU A 22 2.63 16.42 -5.06
CA GLU A 22 2.54 16.44 -6.51
C GLU A 22 3.63 15.55 -7.14
N ALA A 23 3.42 15.12 -8.39
CA ALA A 23 4.34 14.18 -9.04
C ALA A 23 5.76 14.74 -9.26
N ASP A 24 5.93 16.05 -9.35
CA ASP A 24 7.23 16.71 -9.48
C ASP A 24 7.90 17.01 -8.13
N GLU A 25 7.21 16.74 -7.01
CA GLU A 25 7.72 16.85 -5.65
C GLU A 25 8.09 15.47 -5.07
N PRO A 26 9.02 15.40 -4.11
CA PRO A 26 9.31 14.14 -3.43
C PRO A 26 8.10 13.69 -2.59
N GLY A 27 7.48 12.57 -2.97
CA GLY A 27 6.33 11.98 -2.28
C GLY A 27 6.66 10.70 -1.50
N ILE A 28 7.69 9.96 -1.91
CA ILE A 28 8.16 8.77 -1.18
C ILE A 28 9.48 9.08 -0.52
N HIS A 29 9.55 8.96 0.79
CA HIS A 29 10.75 9.22 1.58
C HIS A 29 11.29 7.93 2.20
N ILE A 30 12.60 7.85 2.31
CA ILE A 30 13.29 6.78 3.03
C ILE A 30 14.06 7.39 4.18
N VAL A 31 13.82 6.85 5.37
CA VAL A 31 14.36 7.37 6.64
C VAL A 31 15.02 6.21 7.39
N SER A 32 16.21 6.44 7.94
CA SER A 32 16.82 5.55 8.92
C SER A 32 16.28 5.88 10.30
N PHE A 33 15.76 4.89 11.01
CA PHE A 33 15.30 5.02 12.39
C PHE A 33 16.21 4.22 13.31
N ALA A 34 16.87 4.88 14.26
CA ALA A 34 17.68 4.25 15.29
C ALA A 34 16.87 4.14 16.60
N PRO A 35 16.30 2.97 16.96
CA PRO A 35 15.36 2.88 18.08
C PRO A 35 16.00 3.18 19.44
N ALA A 36 17.30 2.92 19.58
CA ALA A 36 18.04 3.18 20.81
C ALA A 36 18.14 4.68 21.14
N SER A 37 18.27 5.54 20.12
CA SER A 37 18.39 7.00 20.29
C SER A 37 17.13 7.76 19.91
N THR A 38 16.13 7.08 19.34
CA THR A 38 14.93 7.68 18.70
C THR A 38 15.24 8.62 17.53
N ALA A 39 16.47 8.57 16.99
CA ALA A 39 16.87 9.42 15.88
C ALA A 39 16.23 8.96 14.56
N LEU A 40 15.80 9.94 13.77
CA LEU A 40 15.31 9.78 12.40
C LEU A 40 16.23 10.57 11.47
N GLU A 41 16.86 9.87 10.52
CA GLU A 41 17.80 10.46 9.58
C GLU A 41 17.28 10.28 8.14
N PRO A 42 17.08 11.37 7.38
CA PRO A 42 16.70 11.26 5.97
C PRO A 42 17.79 10.54 5.17
N VAL A 43 17.39 9.54 4.38
CA VAL A 43 18.30 8.77 3.52
C VAL A 43 18.12 9.17 2.06
N ALA A 44 16.88 9.17 1.57
CA ALA A 44 16.55 9.50 0.19
C ALA A 44 15.09 9.97 0.08
N ALA A 45 14.76 10.64 -1.01
CA ALA A 45 13.40 11.02 -1.35
C ALA A 45 13.20 10.91 -2.88
N PHE A 46 12.02 10.48 -3.30
CA PHE A 46 11.69 10.17 -4.69
C PHE A 46 10.39 10.85 -5.10
N SER A 47 10.41 11.48 -6.27
CA SER A 47 9.25 12.03 -6.97
C SER A 47 8.75 11.05 -8.04
N GLY A 48 7.73 11.44 -8.80
CA GLY A 48 7.17 10.67 -9.93
C GLY A 48 5.87 9.94 -9.63
N VAL A 49 5.31 10.11 -8.42
CA VAL A 49 3.98 9.60 -8.04
C VAL A 49 3.22 10.74 -7.38
N THR A 50 2.02 11.04 -7.87
CA THR A 50 1.11 11.95 -7.19
C THR A 50 0.47 11.22 -6.01
N ASN A 51 0.46 11.85 -4.84
CA ASN A 51 -0.17 11.34 -3.61
C ASN A 51 0.13 9.87 -3.31
N PRO A 52 1.40 9.47 -3.12
CA PRO A 52 1.75 8.13 -2.66
C PRO A 52 1.40 7.93 -1.17
N SER A 53 0.12 7.99 -0.84
CA SER A 53 -0.41 8.01 0.53
C SER A 53 -0.25 6.69 1.27
N PHE A 54 -0.16 5.58 0.53
CA PHE A 54 0.05 4.24 1.06
C PHE A 54 1.03 3.43 0.20
N LEU A 55 1.88 2.62 0.84
CA LEU A 55 2.86 1.80 0.18
C LEU A 55 3.04 0.45 0.87
N ALA A 56 3.54 -0.53 0.13
CA ALA A 56 4.03 -1.78 0.68
C ALA A 56 5.39 -2.14 0.07
N VAL A 57 6.24 -2.75 0.88
CA VAL A 57 7.58 -3.17 0.49
C VAL A 57 7.71 -4.67 0.71
N ARG A 58 8.22 -5.39 -0.28
CA ARG A 58 8.52 -6.82 -0.18
C ARG A 58 9.77 -7.15 -0.97
N GLY A 59 10.79 -7.65 -0.28
CA GLY A 59 12.09 -7.94 -0.89
C GLY A 59 12.74 -6.69 -1.50
N ASP A 60 12.95 -6.75 -2.82
CA ASP A 60 13.54 -5.71 -3.66
C ASP A 60 12.48 -4.94 -4.47
N ARG A 61 11.23 -4.92 -4.00
CA ARG A 61 10.12 -4.21 -4.65
C ARG A 61 9.40 -3.29 -3.66
N LEU A 62 8.95 -2.14 -4.17
CA LEU A 62 8.03 -1.23 -3.50
C LEU A 62 6.84 -0.99 -4.44
N ILE A 63 5.63 -1.05 -3.90
CA ILE A 63 4.41 -0.68 -4.60
C ILE A 63 3.75 0.45 -3.81
N ALA A 64 3.37 1.52 -4.49
CA ALA A 64 2.66 2.66 -3.91
C ALA A 64 1.33 2.88 -4.65
N VAL A 65 0.29 3.29 -3.93
CA VAL A 65 -0.91 3.86 -4.57
C VAL A 65 -0.58 5.25 -5.12
N SER A 66 -1.37 5.71 -6.09
CA SER A 66 -1.45 7.11 -6.50
C SER A 66 -2.87 7.57 -6.21
N GLU A 67 -3.05 8.24 -5.06
CA GLU A 67 -4.37 8.57 -4.53
C GLU A 67 -4.94 9.80 -5.25
N THR A 68 -5.52 9.55 -6.41
CA THR A 68 -6.12 10.58 -7.29
C THR A 68 -7.46 10.11 -7.84
N GLY A 69 -8.22 11.01 -8.48
CA GLY A 69 -9.46 10.65 -9.20
C GLY A 69 -9.22 9.82 -10.47
N SER A 70 -7.98 9.48 -10.80
CA SER A 70 -7.66 8.46 -11.79
C SER A 70 -6.66 7.51 -11.14
N GLY A 71 -7.18 6.75 -10.18
CA GLY A 71 -6.40 5.92 -9.28
C GLY A 71 -5.46 4.97 -10.02
N ALA A 72 -4.24 4.84 -9.48
CA ALA A 72 -3.24 3.93 -10.01
C ALA A 72 -2.43 3.30 -8.88
N VAL A 73 -1.71 2.23 -9.22
CA VAL A 73 -0.60 1.68 -8.43
C VAL A 73 0.68 1.77 -9.24
N HIS A 74 1.77 2.17 -8.59
CA HIS A 74 3.10 2.28 -9.18
C HIS A 74 4.02 1.24 -8.56
N ALA A 75 4.73 0.51 -9.39
CA ALA A 75 5.72 -0.48 -8.99
C ALA A 75 7.15 0.04 -9.21
N PHE A 76 8.00 -0.22 -8.22
CA PHE A 76 9.40 0.16 -8.25
C PHE A 76 10.30 -1.03 -7.89
N SER A 77 11.48 -1.09 -8.51
CA SER A 77 12.61 -1.87 -8.01
C SER A 77 13.33 -1.07 -6.93
N LEU A 78 13.53 -1.67 -5.77
CA LEU A 78 14.20 -1.08 -4.62
C LEU A 78 15.66 -1.55 -4.56
N ARG A 79 16.60 -0.62 -4.79
CA ARG A 79 18.03 -0.85 -4.56
C ARG A 79 18.42 -0.21 -3.22
N ARG A 80 19.21 -0.93 -2.42
CA ARG A 80 19.61 -0.48 -1.07
C ARG A 80 21.02 0.12 -1.01
N ASP A 81 21.83 -0.08 -2.05
CA ASP A 81 23.20 0.42 -2.12
C ASP A 81 23.59 0.81 -3.57
N PRO A 82 23.54 2.12 -3.93
CA PRO A 82 22.95 3.20 -3.14
C PRO A 82 21.42 3.06 -3.06
N MET A 83 20.80 3.72 -2.08
CA MET A 83 19.35 3.74 -1.93
C MET A 83 18.68 4.41 -3.15
N ARG A 84 17.85 3.65 -3.87
CA ARG A 84 17.20 4.11 -5.11
C ARG A 84 15.90 3.35 -5.38
N LEU A 85 14.90 4.08 -5.86
CA LEU A 85 13.69 3.52 -6.46
C LEU A 85 13.74 3.68 -7.99
N ASP A 86 13.65 2.56 -8.68
CA ASP A 86 13.55 2.52 -10.14
C ASP A 86 12.14 2.23 -10.59
N PRO A 87 11.49 3.11 -11.36
CA PRO A 87 10.17 2.83 -11.91
C PRO A 87 10.19 1.55 -12.76
N LEU A 88 9.21 0.67 -12.54
CA LEU A 88 9.03 -0.55 -13.32
C LEU A 88 7.80 -0.44 -14.22
N SER A 89 6.63 -0.33 -13.61
CA SER A 89 5.35 -0.18 -14.30
C SER A 89 4.33 0.54 -13.43
N LEU A 90 3.19 0.88 -14.03
CA LEU A 90 2.01 1.35 -13.32
C LEU A 90 0.76 0.72 -13.94
N ALA A 91 -0.29 0.61 -13.15
CA ALA A 91 -1.59 0.14 -13.62
C ALA A 91 -2.71 0.96 -12.99
N GLY A 92 -3.75 1.26 -13.76
CA GLY A 92 -4.95 1.92 -13.26
C GLY A 92 -5.74 0.99 -12.34
N THR A 93 -6.27 1.52 -11.24
CA THR A 93 -7.02 0.74 -10.24
C THR A 93 -8.51 0.65 -10.55
N ARG A 94 -8.95 1.21 -11.69
CA ARG A 94 -10.36 1.28 -12.11
C ARG A 94 -11.27 1.89 -11.05
N GLY A 95 -10.75 2.82 -10.27
CA GLY A 95 -11.50 3.52 -9.25
C GLY A 95 -10.72 4.72 -8.71
N ASP A 96 -11.45 5.57 -7.99
CA ASP A 96 -10.91 6.84 -7.51
C ASP A 96 -10.33 6.72 -6.10
N TYR A 97 -9.27 7.48 -5.86
CA TYR A 97 -8.61 7.64 -4.57
C TYR A 97 -8.25 6.29 -3.92
N PRO A 98 -7.39 5.45 -4.56
CA PRO A 98 -6.84 4.26 -3.92
C PRO A 98 -6.07 4.68 -2.67
N CYS A 99 -6.54 4.23 -1.51
CA CYS A 99 -6.05 4.69 -0.21
C CYS A 99 -5.28 3.62 0.57
N HIS A 100 -5.34 2.37 0.11
CA HIS A 100 -4.72 1.24 0.77
C HIS A 100 -4.44 0.13 -0.24
N LEU A 101 -3.33 -0.59 -0.03
CA LEU A 101 -3.05 -1.83 -0.73
C LEU A 101 -2.58 -2.92 0.25
N ALA A 102 -3.03 -4.15 0.03
CA ALA A 102 -2.46 -5.34 0.67
C ALA A 102 -1.71 -6.17 -0.36
N TRP A 103 -0.62 -6.81 0.07
CA TRP A 103 0.22 -7.62 -0.78
C TRP A 103 0.35 -9.03 -0.22
N PHE A 104 -0.11 -10.03 -0.97
CA PHE A 104 0.04 -11.45 -0.66
C PHE A 104 0.56 -12.22 -1.88
N ASP A 105 1.64 -12.99 -1.70
CA ASP A 105 2.35 -13.67 -2.78
C ASP A 105 2.56 -12.79 -4.04
N ARG A 106 2.04 -13.19 -5.20
CA ARG A 106 2.08 -12.44 -6.46
C ARG A 106 0.89 -11.51 -6.68
N TRP A 107 0.11 -11.20 -5.64
CA TRP A 107 -1.12 -10.44 -5.75
C TRP A 107 -1.10 -9.20 -4.88
N ILE A 108 -1.67 -8.12 -5.40
CA ILE A 108 -2.05 -6.96 -4.61
C ILE A 108 -3.55 -6.74 -4.69
N ALA A 109 -4.18 -6.45 -3.55
CA ALA A 109 -5.55 -5.98 -3.47
C ALA A 109 -5.54 -4.49 -3.13
N VAL A 110 -6.25 -3.68 -3.91
CA VAL A 110 -6.29 -2.22 -3.76
C VAL A 110 -7.70 -1.79 -3.38
N SER A 111 -7.80 -0.95 -2.35
CA SER A 111 -9.07 -0.36 -1.90
C SER A 111 -9.21 1.06 -2.44
N ASN A 112 -10.17 1.27 -3.35
CA ASN A 112 -10.46 2.59 -3.92
C ASN A 112 -11.51 3.29 -3.05
N TYR A 113 -11.10 4.33 -2.32
CA TYR A 113 -11.97 5.00 -1.35
C TYR A 113 -13.10 5.78 -2.03
N GLY A 114 -12.81 6.46 -3.14
CA GLY A 114 -13.76 7.37 -3.80
C GLY A 114 -14.93 6.68 -4.45
N THR A 115 -14.67 5.50 -5.02
CA THR A 115 -15.66 4.70 -5.75
C THR A 115 -16.16 3.51 -4.94
N GLY A 116 -15.43 3.13 -3.89
CA GLY A 116 -15.79 2.04 -3.00
C GLY A 116 -15.68 0.65 -3.62
N ASN A 117 -14.96 0.51 -4.74
CA ASN A 117 -14.61 -0.81 -5.28
C ASN A 117 -13.24 -1.28 -4.76
N VAL A 118 -13.04 -2.59 -4.89
CA VAL A 118 -11.79 -3.27 -4.58
C VAL A 118 -11.33 -3.99 -5.84
N VAL A 119 -10.05 -3.87 -6.16
CA VAL A 119 -9.46 -4.56 -7.32
C VAL A 119 -8.28 -5.43 -6.93
N VAL A 120 -8.05 -6.49 -7.70
CA VAL A 120 -6.87 -7.35 -7.59
C VAL A 120 -6.01 -7.19 -8.83
N VAL A 121 -4.71 -7.01 -8.61
CA VAL A 121 -3.70 -6.81 -9.64
C VAL A 121 -2.56 -7.82 -9.42
N PRO A 122 -2.05 -8.50 -10.46
CA PRO A 122 -0.88 -9.36 -10.34
C PRO A 122 0.40 -8.54 -10.26
N VAL A 123 1.35 -9.03 -9.47
CA VAL A 123 2.75 -8.60 -9.48
C VAL A 123 3.54 -9.59 -10.34
N THR A 124 4.24 -9.07 -11.34
CA THR A 124 5.04 -9.81 -12.31
C THR A 124 6.52 -9.41 -12.19
N ALA A 125 7.38 -10.02 -13.01
CA ALA A 125 8.79 -9.62 -13.08
C ALA A 125 8.96 -8.14 -13.49
N ASP A 126 8.05 -7.64 -14.33
CA ASP A 126 8.06 -6.30 -14.92
C ASP A 126 7.35 -5.25 -14.04
N GLY A 127 6.83 -5.62 -12.87
CA GLY A 127 6.14 -4.71 -11.95
C GLY A 127 4.71 -5.18 -11.63
N VAL A 128 3.73 -4.29 -11.75
CA VAL A 128 2.30 -4.60 -11.67
C VAL A 128 1.70 -4.80 -13.06
N GLY A 129 0.74 -5.74 -13.18
CA GLY A 129 -0.05 -5.98 -14.39
C GLY A 129 -1.39 -5.25 -14.38
N GLU A 130 -2.30 -5.64 -15.27
CA GLU A 130 -3.66 -5.11 -15.34
C GLU A 130 -4.57 -5.70 -14.25
N VAL A 131 -5.66 -5.01 -13.92
CA VAL A 131 -6.70 -5.53 -13.02
C VAL A 131 -7.30 -6.83 -13.56
N VAL A 132 -7.27 -7.89 -12.74
CA VAL A 132 -7.82 -9.22 -13.06
C VAL A 132 -9.14 -9.52 -12.36
N SER A 133 -9.40 -8.86 -11.23
CA SER A 133 -10.64 -9.01 -10.47
C SER A 133 -11.06 -7.65 -9.93
N GLU A 134 -12.35 -7.39 -9.93
CA GLU A 134 -12.94 -6.14 -9.48
C GLU A 134 -14.29 -6.43 -8.82
N VAL A 135 -14.50 -5.87 -7.63
CA VAL A 135 -15.78 -5.94 -6.93
C VAL A 135 -16.23 -4.55 -6.53
N GLN A 136 -17.36 -4.13 -7.08
CA GLN A 136 -18.05 -2.92 -6.65
C GLN A 136 -18.92 -3.23 -5.42
N HIS A 137 -18.61 -2.61 -4.30
CA HIS A 137 -19.48 -2.66 -3.14
C HIS A 137 -20.76 -1.82 -3.39
N GLN A 138 -21.83 -2.11 -2.64
CA GLN A 138 -23.10 -1.39 -2.72
C GLN A 138 -23.68 -1.19 -1.32
N GLY A 139 -24.37 -0.07 -1.13
CA GLY A 139 -25.00 0.29 0.13
C GLY A 139 -24.65 1.70 0.59
N SER A 140 -25.04 2.00 1.82
CA SER A 140 -24.75 3.25 2.53
C SER A 140 -24.86 3.01 4.04
N GLY A 141 -24.36 3.95 4.82
CA GLY A 141 -24.40 3.95 6.29
C GLY A 141 -25.26 5.09 6.85
N PRO A 142 -25.42 5.16 8.18
CA PRO A 142 -26.21 6.18 8.85
C PRO A 142 -25.58 7.59 8.78
N ASN A 143 -24.25 7.71 8.64
CA ASN A 143 -23.58 9.00 8.54
C ASN A 143 -23.65 9.58 7.12
N ARG A 144 -24.66 10.40 6.86
CA ARG A 144 -24.91 11.01 5.54
C ARG A 144 -23.77 11.84 4.95
N LEU A 145 -22.80 12.28 5.76
CA LEU A 145 -21.65 13.07 5.29
C LEU A 145 -20.45 12.23 4.86
N ARG A 146 -20.42 10.95 5.23
CA ARG A 146 -19.25 10.07 5.05
C ARG A 146 -19.58 8.66 4.55
N GLN A 147 -20.87 8.36 4.41
CA GLN A 147 -21.41 7.04 4.15
C GLN A 147 -22.62 7.14 3.21
N GLU A 148 -22.59 8.12 2.30
CA GLU A 148 -23.55 8.30 1.23
C GLU A 148 -23.53 7.14 0.23
N GLY A 149 -22.37 6.47 0.13
CA GLY A 149 -22.13 5.28 -0.65
C GLY A 149 -20.97 4.47 -0.06
N PRO A 150 -20.51 3.44 -0.78
CA PRO A 150 -19.39 2.62 -0.36
C PRO A 150 -18.06 3.38 -0.39
N HIS A 151 -17.21 3.10 0.59
CA HIS A 151 -15.86 3.67 0.74
C HIS A 151 -14.92 2.58 1.28
N ALA A 152 -14.51 1.66 0.40
CA ALA A 152 -13.51 0.65 0.71
C ALA A 152 -12.21 1.32 1.17
N HIS A 153 -11.78 1.04 2.40
CA HIS A 153 -10.71 1.82 3.05
C HIS A 153 -9.48 0.99 3.40
N SER A 154 -9.63 -0.31 3.60
CA SER A 154 -8.50 -1.20 3.78
C SER A 154 -8.87 -2.61 3.36
N ALA A 155 -7.86 -3.34 2.92
CA ALA A 155 -7.95 -4.74 2.59
C ALA A 155 -6.82 -5.50 3.28
N VAL A 156 -7.05 -6.75 3.68
CA VAL A 156 -6.01 -7.65 4.21
C VAL A 156 -6.29 -9.07 3.72
N PHE A 157 -5.25 -9.76 3.29
CA PHE A 157 -5.34 -11.19 3.01
C PHE A 157 -5.29 -11.98 4.32
N SER A 158 -6.04 -13.08 4.41
CA SER A 158 -5.85 -14.05 5.49
C SER A 158 -4.43 -14.63 5.41
N PRO A 159 -3.83 -15.07 6.54
CA PRO A 159 -2.46 -15.59 6.54
C PRO A 159 -2.22 -16.79 5.62
N ASP A 160 -3.27 -17.58 5.36
CA ASP A 160 -3.25 -18.73 4.45
C ASP A 160 -3.62 -18.37 2.99
N GLY A 161 -3.91 -17.09 2.72
CA GLY A 161 -4.30 -16.59 1.41
C GLY A 161 -5.63 -17.12 0.90
N ARG A 162 -6.49 -17.66 1.76
CA ARG A 162 -7.80 -18.19 1.36
C ARG A 162 -8.89 -17.14 1.32
N PHE A 163 -8.68 -16.01 1.99
CA PHE A 163 -9.66 -14.95 2.09
C PHE A 163 -9.03 -13.57 1.90
N LEU A 164 -9.83 -12.64 1.37
CA LEU A 164 -9.56 -11.21 1.37
C LEU A 164 -10.63 -10.53 2.22
N LEU A 165 -10.21 -9.82 3.26
CA LEU A 165 -11.10 -9.09 4.16
C LEU A 165 -10.97 -7.60 3.85
N VAL A 166 -12.09 -6.94 3.59
CA VAL A 166 -12.14 -5.53 3.21
C VAL A 166 -13.00 -4.76 4.21
N ALA A 167 -12.40 -3.80 4.90
CA ALA A 167 -13.16 -2.84 5.69
C ALA A 167 -13.67 -1.73 4.77
N ASP A 168 -14.99 -1.63 4.65
CA ASP A 168 -15.66 -0.56 3.92
C ASP A 168 -16.32 0.39 4.92
N LEU A 169 -15.79 1.61 4.95
CA LEU A 169 -16.24 2.67 5.82
C LEU A 169 -17.66 3.12 5.48
N GLY A 170 -18.00 3.14 4.20
CA GLY A 170 -19.24 3.68 3.66
C GLY A 170 -20.48 2.83 3.95
N ILE A 171 -20.29 1.54 4.25
CA ILE A 171 -21.41 0.60 4.48
C ILE A 171 -21.38 -0.07 5.86
N ASP A 172 -20.45 0.31 6.74
CA ASP A 172 -20.23 -0.27 8.08
C ASP A 172 -20.05 -1.79 8.07
N ARG A 173 -19.23 -2.31 7.14
CA ARG A 173 -18.98 -3.76 7.03
C ARG A 173 -17.51 -4.09 6.83
N VAL A 174 -17.15 -5.25 7.37
CA VAL A 174 -16.00 -6.02 6.89
C VAL A 174 -16.55 -7.07 5.92
N VAL A 175 -16.29 -6.89 4.63
CA VAL A 175 -16.68 -7.83 3.58
C VAL A 175 -15.58 -8.88 3.46
N VAL A 176 -15.96 -10.15 3.42
CA VAL A 176 -15.02 -11.28 3.30
C VAL A 176 -15.24 -11.97 1.98
N TYR A 177 -14.19 -12.03 1.17
CA TYR A 177 -14.16 -12.74 -0.10
C TYR A 177 -13.35 -14.02 0.05
N GLU A 178 -13.83 -15.12 -0.54
CA GLU A 178 -12.94 -16.23 -0.86
C GLU A 178 -11.95 -15.77 -1.94
N PHE A 179 -10.67 -16.03 -1.72
CA PHE A 179 -9.61 -15.61 -2.63
C PHE A 179 -9.03 -16.82 -3.36
N ASN A 180 -9.13 -16.79 -4.70
CA ASN A 180 -8.53 -17.81 -5.55
C ASN A 180 -7.10 -17.39 -5.91
N GLN A 181 -6.10 -18.04 -5.32
CA GLN A 181 -4.68 -17.69 -5.53
C GLN A 181 -4.17 -17.98 -6.95
N ASP A 182 -4.87 -18.80 -7.74
CA ASP A 182 -4.48 -19.12 -9.11
C ASP A 182 -4.89 -17.99 -10.06
N SER A 183 -6.11 -17.47 -9.90
CA SER A 183 -6.72 -16.46 -10.79
C SER A 183 -6.68 -15.03 -10.28
N GLY A 184 -6.54 -14.83 -8.97
CA GLY A 184 -6.83 -13.56 -8.31
C GLY A 184 -8.33 -13.33 -8.11
#